data_AF-A0A9D4M5E6-F1
#
_entry.id   AF-A0A9D4M5E6-F1
#
_cell.length_a   1.000
_cell.length_b   1.000
_cell.length_c   1.000
_cell.angle_alpha   90.00
_cell.angle_beta   90.00
_cell.angle_gamma   90.00
#
_symmetry.space_group_name_H-M   'P 1'
#
loop_
_entity.id
_entity.type
_entity.pdbx_description
1 polymer ?
#
loop_
_entity_poly.entity_id
_entity_poly.type
_entity_poly.pdbx_seq_one_letter_code
_entity_poly.pdbx_strand_id
1 'polypeptide(L)'
;MSSSHLGPFIQRLRRDNPDDVMATLQDLAAASSQNQEVLQHFVEDLKRLMMSPHDQCRHAAFDLTKTCLKHSPKLAADFVAAFLHCLEHAEQGVVMSALTNLAEFTLLCQ
;
A
#
# COMPACT_ATOMS: atom_id res chain seq x y z
N MET A 1 16.44 -1.81 12.30
CA MET A 1 15.50 -1.27 13.32
C MET A 1 14.72 -2.44 13.90
N SER A 2 14.59 -2.56 15.22
CA SER A 2 13.89 -3.70 15.86
C SER A 2 12.38 -3.68 15.56
N SER A 3 11.82 -4.87 15.30
CA SER A 3 10.40 -5.14 15.00
C SER A 3 9.40 -4.62 16.06
N SER A 4 9.87 -4.31 17.28
CA SER A 4 9.07 -3.89 18.43
C SER A 4 8.31 -2.56 18.26
N HIS A 5 8.70 -1.69 17.34
CA HIS A 5 8.00 -0.41 17.11
C HIS A 5 6.87 -0.49 16.07
N LEU A 6 6.71 -1.63 15.38
CA LEU A 6 5.73 -1.81 14.31
C LEU A 6 4.37 -2.29 14.81
N GLY A 7 4.33 -2.87 16.02
CA GLY A 7 3.12 -3.44 16.63
C GLY A 7 1.90 -2.51 16.63
N PRO A 8 2.03 -1.22 17.04
CA PRO A 8 0.92 -0.28 17.03
C PRO A 8 0.34 -0.01 15.63
N PHE A 9 1.20 0.05 14.60
CA PHE A 9 0.76 0.24 13.21
C PHE A 9 -0.06 -0.95 12.74
N ILE A 10 0.46 -2.17 12.92
CA ILE A 10 -0.21 -3.41 12.50
C ILE A 10 -1.57 -3.56 13.18
N GLN A 11 -1.68 -3.22 14.47
CA GLN A 11 -2.96 -3.29 15.18
C GLN A 11 -3.99 -2.28 14.66
N ARG A 12 -3.57 -1.07 14.29
CA ARG A 12 -4.47 -0.03 13.77
C ARG A 12 -4.92 -0.32 12.34
N LEU A 13 -4.05 -0.84 11.47
CA LEU A 13 -4.40 -1.22 10.10
C LEU A 13 -5.43 -2.35 10.03
N ARG A 14 -5.53 -3.17 11.08
CA ARG A 14 -6.53 -4.24 11.20
C ARG A 14 -7.90 -3.77 11.67
N ARG A 15 -8.05 -2.51 12.06
CA ARG A 15 -9.35 -1.93 12.41
C ARG A 15 -10.07 -1.54 11.12
N ASP A 16 -11.35 -1.83 11.02
CA ASP A 16 -12.20 -1.40 9.89
C ASP A 16 -12.68 0.06 10.02
N ASN A 17 -11.99 0.88 10.81
CA ASN A 17 -12.26 2.33 10.87
C ASN A 17 -11.37 3.07 9.86
N PRO A 18 -11.94 3.70 8.82
CA PRO A 18 -11.17 4.39 7.78
C PRO A 18 -10.28 5.51 8.32
N ASP A 19 -10.71 6.23 9.36
CA ASP A 19 -9.92 7.33 9.94
C ASP A 19 -8.67 6.81 10.66
N ASP A 20 -8.80 5.70 11.39
CA ASP A 20 -7.69 5.03 12.06
C ASP A 20 -6.68 4.49 11.04
N VAL A 21 -7.19 3.87 9.97
CA VAL A 21 -6.37 3.34 8.87
C VAL A 21 -5.63 4.48 8.17
N MET A 22 -6.33 5.56 7.81
CA MET A 22 -5.74 6.71 7.15
C MET A 22 -4.65 7.35 8.00
N ALA A 23 -4.93 7.61 9.28
CA ALA A 23 -3.93 8.15 10.20
C ALA A 23 -2.70 7.24 10.30
N THR A 24 -2.90 5.92 10.25
CA THR A 24 -1.78 4.96 10.25
C THR A 24 -0.99 4.98 8.94
N LEU A 25 -1.65 5.14 7.79
CA LEU A 25 -0.99 5.29 6.49
C LEU A 25 -0.18 6.60 6.42
N GLN A 26 -0.68 7.69 7.02
CA GLN A 26 0.04 8.95 7.14
C GLN A 26 1.27 8.83 8.04
N ASP A 27 1.13 8.20 9.21
CA ASP A 27 2.24 7.90 10.10
C ASP A 27 3.31 7.04 9.38
N LEU A 28 2.86 6.06 8.58
CA LEU A 28 3.74 5.19 7.79
C LEU A 28 4.45 5.95 6.66
N ALA A 29 3.75 6.87 5.98
CA ALA A 29 4.35 7.76 4.98
C ALA A 29 5.46 8.61 5.61
N ALA A 30 5.19 9.22 6.77
CA ALA A 30 6.18 9.98 7.50
C ALA A 30 7.40 9.11 7.90
N ALA A 31 7.17 7.90 8.42
CA ALA A 31 8.24 6.96 8.77
C ALA A 31 9.08 6.55 7.55
N SER A 32 8.45 6.30 6.41
CA SER A 32 9.14 5.91 5.18
C SER A 32 10.04 7.01 4.59
N SER A 33 9.76 8.29 4.90
CA SER A 33 10.63 9.40 4.52
C SER A 33 12.00 9.33 5.19
N GLN A 34 12.07 8.72 6.38
CA GLN A 34 13.30 8.55 7.16
C GLN A 34 13.95 7.19 6.90
N ASN A 35 13.14 6.14 6.69
CA ASN A 35 13.62 4.81 6.36
C ASN A 35 12.65 4.06 5.44
N GLN A 36 12.97 3.98 4.15
CA GLN A 36 12.12 3.34 3.15
C GLN A 36 11.98 1.82 3.35
N GLU A 37 12.94 1.16 4.01
CA GLU A 37 12.87 -0.28 4.31
C GLU A 37 11.68 -0.63 5.22
N VAL A 38 11.17 0.34 5.99
CA VAL A 38 10.03 0.12 6.90
C VAL A 38 8.79 -0.40 6.15
N LEU A 39 8.62 0.01 4.89
CA LEU A 39 7.46 -0.36 4.07
C LEU A 39 7.44 -1.86 3.72
N GLN A 40 8.60 -2.52 3.70
CA GLN A 40 8.69 -3.96 3.41
C GLN A 40 7.95 -4.80 4.47
N HIS A 41 7.78 -4.28 5.68
CA HIS A 41 7.04 -4.96 6.75
C HIS A 41 5.51 -4.87 6.60
N PHE A 42 5.01 -4.03 5.69
CA PHE A 42 3.59 -3.75 5.50
C PHE A 42 3.07 -4.20 4.13
N VAL A 43 3.83 -5.03 3.38
CA VAL A 43 3.44 -5.47 2.03
C VAL A 43 2.04 -6.09 2.00
N GLU A 44 1.71 -6.98 2.94
CA GLU A 44 0.37 -7.59 3.01
C GLU A 44 -0.73 -6.57 3.30
N ASP A 45 -0.46 -5.63 4.21
CA ASP A 45 -1.42 -4.57 4.53
C ASP A 45 -1.64 -3.63 3.34
N LEU A 46 -0.57 -3.22 2.66
CA LEU A 46 -0.65 -2.36 1.49
C LEU A 46 -1.43 -3.02 0.35
N LYS A 47 -1.15 -4.30 0.04
CA LYS A 47 -1.91 -5.07 -0.97
C LYS A 47 -3.40 -5.11 -0.67
N ARG A 48 -3.78 -5.34 0.59
CA ARG A 48 -5.18 -5.31 1.01
C ARG A 48 -5.79 -3.92 0.87
N LEU A 49 -5.06 -2.87 1.27
CA LEU A 49 -5.54 -1.49 1.27
C LEU A 49 -5.64 -0.88 -0.14
N MET A 50 -4.90 -1.39 -1.12
CA MET A 50 -5.11 -1.06 -2.54
C MET A 50 -6.53 -1.42 -3.01
N MET A 51 -7.20 -2.37 -2.36
CA MET A 51 -8.60 -2.76 -2.62
C MET A 51 -9.58 -2.19 -1.58
N SER A 52 -9.15 -1.23 -0.74
CA SER A 52 -10.03 -0.61 0.25
C SER A 52 -11.28 0.00 -0.40
N PRO A 53 -12.48 -0.08 0.21
CA PRO A 53 -13.65 0.63 -0.30
C PRO A 53 -13.47 2.15 -0.21
N HIS A 54 -12.57 2.64 0.66
CA HIS A 54 -12.32 4.06 0.87
C HIS A 54 -11.26 4.60 -0.09
N ASP A 55 -11.64 5.57 -0.91
CA ASP A 55 -10.78 6.14 -1.95
C ASP A 55 -9.46 6.71 -1.42
N GLN A 56 -9.51 7.49 -0.35
CA GLN A 56 -8.32 8.07 0.26
C GLN A 56 -7.34 6.97 0.73
N CYS A 57 -7.86 5.89 1.35
CA CYS A 57 -7.03 4.79 1.81
C CYS A 57 -6.35 4.06 0.65
N ARG A 58 -7.09 3.79 -0.44
CA ARG A 58 -6.50 3.21 -1.65
C ARG A 58 -5.41 4.11 -2.21
N HIS A 59 -5.69 5.40 -2.35
CA HIS A 59 -4.75 6.38 -2.89
C HIS A 59 -3.43 6.36 -2.12
N ALA A 60 -3.50 6.49 -0.79
CA ALA A 60 -2.32 6.41 0.07
C ALA A 60 -1.60 5.05 -0.02
N ALA A 61 -2.35 3.94 -0.12
CA ALA A 61 -1.76 2.61 -0.28
C ALA A 61 -1.01 2.45 -1.61
N PHE A 62 -1.54 2.99 -2.71
CA PHE A 62 -0.85 3.01 -4.00
C PHE A 62 0.44 3.84 -3.93
N ASP A 63 0.42 5.02 -3.31
CA ASP A 63 1.61 5.86 -3.18
C ASP A 63 2.72 5.22 -2.33
N LEU A 64 2.34 4.59 -1.22
CA LEU A 64 3.27 3.84 -0.38
C LEU A 64 3.80 2.60 -1.09
N THR A 65 2.96 1.89 -1.84
CA THR A 65 3.39 0.74 -2.67
C THR A 65 4.43 1.17 -3.69
N LYS A 66 4.19 2.28 -4.41
CA LYS A 66 5.15 2.83 -5.37
C LYS A 66 6.47 3.24 -4.69
N THR A 67 6.38 3.85 -3.51
CA THR A 67 7.56 4.20 -2.71
C THR A 67 8.36 2.95 -2.30
N CYS A 68 7.66 1.89 -1.88
CA CYS A 68 8.26 0.60 -1.56
C CYS A 68 8.97 -0.03 -2.76
N LEU A 69 8.32 -0.05 -3.93
CA LEU A 69 8.88 -0.61 -5.16
C LEU A 69 10.08 0.18 -5.70
N LYS A 70 10.04 1.52 -5.63
CA LYS A 70 11.19 2.38 -5.99
C LYS A 70 12.43 2.05 -5.15
N HIS A 71 12.23 1.69 -3.88
CA HIS A 71 13.32 1.33 -2.97
C HIS A 71 13.73 -0.15 -3.07
N SER A 72 12.77 -1.03 -3.37
CA SER A 72 12.97 -2.48 -3.32
C SER A 72 12.25 -3.18 -4.47
N PRO A 73 12.78 -3.07 -5.71
CA PRO A 73 12.15 -3.64 -6.91
C PRO A 73 11.92 -5.16 -6.83
N LYS A 74 12.72 -5.87 -6.02
CA LYS A 74 12.54 -7.32 -5.76
C LYS A 74 11.15 -7.70 -5.23
N LEU A 75 10.42 -6.75 -4.64
CA LEU A 75 9.05 -6.96 -4.13
C LEU A 75 7.98 -6.78 -5.22
N ALA A 76 8.34 -6.37 -6.45
CA ALA A 76 7.38 -6.16 -7.53
C ALA A 76 6.49 -7.39 -7.77
N ALA A 77 7.09 -8.58 -7.79
CA ALA A 77 6.36 -9.84 -7.95
C ALA A 77 5.27 -10.04 -6.88
N ASP A 78 5.51 -9.58 -5.65
CA ASP A 78 4.55 -9.70 -4.54
C ASP A 78 3.32 -8.80 -4.74
N PHE A 79 3.48 -7.67 -5.45
CA PHE A 79 2.41 -6.71 -5.71
C PHE A 79 1.66 -6.94 -7.02
N VAL A 80 2.26 -7.62 -8.01
CA VAL A 80 1.62 -7.87 -9.32
C VAL A 80 0.27 -8.59 -9.16
N ALA A 81 0.21 -9.65 -8.34
CA ALA A 81 -1.04 -10.38 -8.11
C ALA A 81 -2.13 -9.49 -7.49
N ALA A 82 -1.78 -8.67 -6.50
CA ALA A 82 -2.72 -7.73 -5.88
C ALA A 82 -3.18 -6.64 -6.85
N PHE A 83 -2.29 -6.15 -7.72
CA PHE A 83 -2.63 -5.17 -8.73
C PHE A 83 -3.61 -5.75 -9.77
N LEU A 84 -3.40 -6.99 -10.22
CA LEU A 84 -4.34 -7.69 -11.11
C LEU A 84 -5.70 -7.89 -10.44
N HIS A 85 -5.73 -8.27 -9.17
CA HIS A 85 -6.99 -8.34 -8.42
C HIS A 85 -7.71 -6.98 -8.34
N CYS A 86 -6.98 -5.86 -8.26
CA CYS A 86 -7.60 -4.54 -8.31
C CYS A 86 -8.29 -4.27 -9.66
N LEU A 87 -7.70 -4.74 -10.77
CA LEU A 87 -8.28 -4.58 -12.12
C LEU A 87 -9.52 -5.48 -12.34
N GLU A 88 -9.58 -6.63 -11.67
CA GLU A 88 -10.69 -7.57 -11.73
C GLU A 88 -11.77 -7.33 -10.65
N HIS A 89 -11.59 -6.29 -9.83
CA HIS A 89 -12.46 -6.05 -8.69
C HIS A 89 -13.87 -5.59 -9.10
N ALA A 90 -14.90 -6.01 -8.35
CA ALA A 90 -16.30 -5.66 -8.65
C ALA A 90 -16.61 -4.17 -8.43
N GLU A 91 -15.95 -3.54 -7.46
CA GLU A 91 -16.09 -2.12 -7.17
C GLU A 91 -15.33 -1.25 -8.18
N GLN A 92 -16.07 -0.41 -8.91
CA GLN A 92 -15.51 0.48 -9.94
C GLN A 92 -14.41 1.40 -9.39
N GLY A 93 -14.54 1.89 -8.16
CA GLY A 93 -13.53 2.76 -7.55
C GLY A 93 -12.15 2.10 -7.44
N VAL A 94 -12.11 0.80 -7.13
CA VAL A 94 -10.86 0.03 -7.04
C VAL A 94 -10.22 -0.12 -8.42
N VAL A 95 -11.02 -0.50 -9.42
CA VAL A 95 -10.58 -0.67 -10.81
C VAL A 95 -10.02 0.65 -11.36
N MET A 96 -10.73 1.76 -11.14
CA MET A 96 -10.29 3.07 -11.60
C MET A 96 -8.97 3.50 -10.92
N SER A 97 -8.81 3.28 -9.62
CA SER A 97 -7.54 3.55 -8.92
C SER A 97 -6.37 2.75 -9.52
N ALA A 98 -6.58 1.46 -9.83
CA ALA A 98 -5.57 0.65 -10.50
C ALA A 98 -5.26 1.18 -11.90
N LEU A 99 -6.27 1.45 -12.73
CA LEU A 99 -6.06 2.00 -14.08
C LEU A 99 -5.30 3.33 -14.06
N THR A 100 -5.59 4.22 -13.12
CA THR A 100 -4.86 5.49 -12.94
C THR A 100 -3.38 5.26 -12.61
N ASN A 101 -3.05 4.22 -11.85
CA ASN A 101 -1.67 3.91 -11.45
C ASN A 101 -0.95 2.95 -12.40
N LEU A 102 -1.63 2.41 -13.42
CA LEU A 102 -1.12 1.32 -14.27
C LEU A 102 0.23 1.64 -14.91
N ALA A 103 0.37 2.81 -15.54
CA ALA A 103 1.59 3.17 -16.25
C ALA A 103 2.80 3.31 -15.32
N GLU A 104 2.63 3.93 -14.14
CA GLU A 104 3.71 4.07 -13.17
C GLU A 104 4.03 2.70 -12.53
N PHE A 105 3.01 1.90 -12.22
CA PHE A 105 3.19 0.58 -11.64
C PHE A 105 3.95 -0.38 -12.56
N THR A 106 3.59 -0.43 -13.85
CA THR A 106 4.29 -1.29 -14.82
C THR A 106 5.75 -0.88 -15.01
N LEU A 107 6.06 0.41 -14.99
CA LEU A 107 7.44 0.90 -15.03
C LEU A 107 8.25 0.45 -13.81
N LEU A 108 7.64 0.42 -12.63
CA LEU A 108 8.31 0.00 -11.39
C LEU A 108 8.51 -1.52 -11.27
N CYS A 109 7.88 -2.30 -12.15
CA CYS A 109 7.99 -3.76 -12.17
C CYS A 109 9.00 -4.30 -13.20
N GLN A 110 9.74 -3.43 -13.90
CA GLN A 110 10.72 -3.80 -14.94
C GLN A 110 12.10 -4.15 -14.38
#